data_AF-A0A2E1QPP4-F1
#
_entry.id   AF-A0A2E1QPP4-F1
#
_cell.length_a   1.000
_cell.length_b   1.000
_cell.length_c   1.000
_cell.angle_alpha   90.00
_cell.angle_beta   90.00
_cell.angle_gamma   90.00
#
_symmetry.space_group_name_H-M   'P 1'
#
loop_
_entity.id
_entity.type
_entity.pdbx_description
1 polymer ?
#
loop_
_entity_poly.entity_id
_entity_poly.type
_entity_poly.pdbx_seq_one_letter_code
_entity_poly.pdbx_strand_id
1 'polypeptide(L)' 'MSGAPLFNSIDIKSISFKNRVIMLPMCQYSAENGRLTNWHKQHYSRFTQSGLVGAFMKATAVSPEGRITHG' A
#
# COMPACT_ATOMS: atom_id res chain seq x y z
N MET A 1 -30.76 0.80 -6.27
CA MET A 1 -29.79 0.40 -7.30
C MET A 1 -28.70 -0.42 -6.63
N SER A 2 -28.67 -1.75 -6.76
CA SER A 2 -27.56 -2.53 -6.20
C SER A 2 -26.36 -2.40 -7.13
N GLY A 3 -25.51 -1.40 -6.86
CA GLY A 3 -24.21 -1.26 -7.53
C GLY A 3 -23.33 -2.49 -7.30
N ALA A 4 -22.26 -2.62 -8.10
CA ALA A 4 -21.32 -3.73 -7.95
C ALA A 4 -20.80 -3.80 -6.50
N PRO A 5 -20.87 -4.96 -5.80
CA PRO A 5 -20.54 -5.08 -4.38
C PRO A 5 -19.13 -4.59 -3.99
N LEU A 6 -18.22 -4.54 -4.96
CA LEU A 6 -16.86 -4.02 -4.82
C LEU A 6 -16.82 -2.54 -4.38
N PHE A 7 -17.81 -1.74 -4.79
CA PHE A 7 -17.87 -0.31 -4.50
C PHE A 7 -18.77 0.04 -3.32
N ASN A 8 -19.27 -0.96 -2.59
CA ASN A 8 -19.99 -0.73 -1.34
C ASN A 8 -19.00 -0.39 -0.23
N SER A 9 -19.45 0.42 0.73
CA SER A 9 -18.66 0.71 1.93
C SER A 9 -18.42 -0.56 2.76
N ILE A 10 -17.36 -0.50 3.57
CA ILE A 10 -17.03 -1.53 4.55
C ILE A 10 -16.40 -0.87 5.77
N ASP A 11 -16.84 -1.29 6.95
CA ASP A 11 -16.26 -0.85 8.22
C ASP A 11 -15.30 -1.92 8.73
N ILE A 12 -14.09 -1.50 9.12
CA ILE A 12 -13.09 -2.36 9.75
C ILE A 12 -12.67 -1.69 11.06
N LYS A 13 -13.06 -2.30 12.19
CA LYS A 13 -12.92 -1.70 13.53
C LYS A 13 -13.57 -0.31 13.55
N SER A 14 -12.80 0.75 13.81
CA SER A 14 -13.27 2.14 13.89
C SER A 14 -13.06 2.94 12.60
N ILE A 15 -12.70 2.29 11.49
CA ILE A 15 -12.40 2.95 10.22
C ILE A 15 -13.43 2.51 9.17
N SER A 16 -14.07 3.50 8.52
CA SER A 16 -15.00 3.28 7.41
C SER A 16 -14.32 3.53 6.07
N PHE A 17 -14.42 2.57 5.16
CA PHE A 17 -13.90 2.68 3.79
C PHE A 17 -15.05 2.83 2.79
N LYS A 18 -14.90 3.73 1.81
CA LYS A 18 -15.93 4.03 0.78
C LYS A 18 -16.12 2.94 -0.29
N ASN A 19 -15.18 2.00 -0.39
CA ASN A 19 -15.19 0.86 -1.30
C ASN A 19 -14.27 -0.25 -0.76
N ARG A 20 -14.16 -1.37 -1.48
CA ARG A 20 -13.40 -2.55 -1.05
C ARG A 20 -12.10 -2.76 -1.83
N VAL A 21 -11.57 -1.71 -2.47
CA VAL A 21 -10.36 -1.79 -3.31
C VAL A 21 -9.15 -1.24 -2.57
N ILE A 22 -8.23 -2.14 -2.20
CA ILE A 22 -7.00 -1.83 -1.46
C ILE A 22 -5.80 -2.31 -2.26
N MET A 23 -4.73 -1.52 -2.27
CA MET A 23 -3.44 -1.93 -2.85
C MET A 23 -2.64 -2.80 -1.86
N LEU A 24 -2.25 -3.99 -2.32
CA LEU A 24 -1.48 -4.97 -1.54
C LEU A 24 -0.01 -4.57 -1.37
N PRO A 25 0.69 -5.07 -0.33
CA PRO A 25 2.11 -4.79 -0.13
C PRO A 25 2.95 -5.40 -1.27
N MET A 26 3.51 -4.55 -2.14
CA MET A 26 4.34 -4.96 -3.27
C MET A 26 5.79 -4.46 -3.10
N CYS A 27 6.74 -5.38 -2.92
CA CYS A 27 8.16 -5.04 -2.84
C CYS A 27 8.66 -4.39 -4.11
N GLN A 28 9.25 -3.19 -3.97
CA GLN A 28 9.85 -2.49 -5.12
C GLN A 28 11.36 -2.71 -5.25
N TYR A 29 12.01 -3.25 -4.20
CA TYR A 29 13.46 -3.50 -4.17
C TYR A 29 14.36 -2.31 -4.53
N SER A 30 13.85 -1.07 -4.39
CA SER A 30 14.58 0.18 -4.73
C SER A 30 15.03 0.96 -3.49
N ALA A 31 15.12 0.30 -2.33
CA ALA A 31 15.63 0.90 -1.11
C ALA A 31 17.16 0.88 -1.11
N GLU A 32 17.77 1.81 -0.37
CA GLU A 32 19.21 1.89 -0.17
C GLU A 32 19.51 1.77 1.32
N ASN A 33 20.09 0.65 1.76
CA ASN A 33 20.36 0.35 3.17
C ASN A 33 19.12 0.52 4.07
N GLY A 34 17.97 -0.01 3.62
CA GLY A 34 16.67 0.09 4.29
C GLY A 34 15.99 1.45 4.16
N ARG A 35 16.60 2.43 3.47
CA ARG A 35 16.05 3.78 3.33
C ARG A 35 15.19 3.90 2.08
N LEU A 36 14.05 4.55 2.24
CA LEU A 36 13.18 4.92 1.11
C LEU A 36 13.90 5.95 0.23
N THR A 37 13.91 5.68 -1.07
CA THR A 37 14.39 6.57 -2.13
C THR A 37 13.23 7.31 -2.82
N ASN A 38 13.56 8.26 -3.71
CA ASN A 38 12.58 9.00 -4.52
C ASN A 38 11.64 8.12 -5.34
N TRP A 39 12.07 6.89 -5.68
CA TRP A 39 11.22 5.89 -6.32
C TRP A 39 9.95 5.62 -5.50
N HIS A 40 10.11 5.42 -4.19
CA HIS A 40 9.00 5.10 -3.29
C HIS A 40 7.99 6.23 -3.23
N LYS A 41 8.49 7.47 -3.13
CA LYS A 41 7.63 8.65 -3.10
C LYS A 41 6.78 8.73 -4.36
N GLN A 42 7.40 8.61 -5.53
CA GLN A 42 6.66 8.63 -6.80
C GLN A 42 5.69 7.46 -6.94
N HIS A 43 6.12 6.25 -6.54
CA HIS A 43 5.28 5.05 -6.60
C HIS A 43 4.03 5.19 -5.73
N TYR A 44 4.18 5.54 -4.45
CA TYR A 44 3.05 5.65 -3.53
C TYR A 44 2.17 6.88 -3.79
N SER A 45 2.74 8.00 -4.23
CA SER A 45 1.97 9.19 -4.61
C SER A 45 1.01 8.95 -5.78
N ARG A 46 1.29 7.99 -6.68
CA ARG A 46 0.36 7.65 -7.77
C ARG A 46 -0.94 7.02 -7.24
N PHE A 47 -0.86 6.25 -6.16
CA PHE A 47 -2.03 5.58 -5.57
C PHE A 47 -2.93 6.52 -4.77
N THR A 48 -2.42 7.66 -4.31
CA THR A 48 -3.29 8.64 -3.62
C THR A 48 -4.33 9.25 -4.56
N GLN A 49 -4.11 9.14 -5.89
CA GLN A 49 -5.00 9.67 -6.92
C GLN A 49 -5.89 8.60 -7.57
N SER A 50 -5.71 7.31 -7.27
CA SER A 50 -6.37 6.21 -8.01
C SER A 50 -7.76 5.84 -7.50
N GLY A 51 -8.28 6.51 -6.46
CA GLY A 51 -9.60 6.22 -5.90
C GLY A 51 -9.66 4.99 -4.98
N LEU A 52 -8.51 4.36 -4.70
CA LEU A 52 -8.36 3.33 -3.67
C LEU A 52 -8.78 3.86 -2.30
N VAL A 53 -9.22 2.96 -1.44
CA VAL A 53 -9.52 3.28 -0.03
C VAL A 53 -8.31 3.18 0.87
N GLY A 54 -7.27 2.49 0.43
CA GLY A 54 -6.03 2.33 1.17
C GLY A 54 -4.96 1.64 0.35
N ALA A 55 -3.74 1.71 0.85
CA ALA A 55 -2.58 1.03 0.30
C ALA A 55 -1.71 0.53 1.46
N PHE A 56 -1.19 -0.69 1.33
CA PHE A 56 -0.15 -1.17 2.22
C PHE A 56 1.22 -0.75 1.69
N MET A 57 2.08 -0.27 2.61
CA MET A 57 3.50 -0.16 2.32
C MET A 57 4.06 -1.57 2.05
N LYS A 58 5.10 -1.66 1.22
CA LYS A 58 5.78 -2.92 0.91
C LYS A 58 6.24 -3.63 2.19
N ALA A 59 6.56 -4.93 2.09
CA ALA A 59 7.21 -5.63 3.19
C ALA A 59 8.47 -4.86 3.64
N THR A 60 8.40 -4.30 4.85
CA THR A 60 9.43 -3.41 5.40
C THR A 60 10.10 -4.15 6.54
N ALA A 61 11.39 -4.43 6.38
CA ALA A 61 12.15 -5.23 7.33
C ALA A 61 12.32 -4.48 8.67
N VAL A 62 12.19 -5.23 9.77
CA VAL A 62 12.40 -4.71 11.14
C VAL A 62 13.87 -4.69 11.54
N SER A 63 14.71 -5.47 10.85
CA SER A 63 16.16 -5.53 11.02
C SER A 63 16.87 -5.72 9.67
N PRO A 64 18.16 -5.37 9.54
CA PRO A 64 18.91 -5.51 8.28
C PRO A 64 18.94 -6.94 7.72
N GLU A 65 19.03 -7.94 8.58
CA GLU A 65 19.05 -9.37 8.22
C GLU A 65 17.65 -9.90 7.84
N GLY A 66 16.58 -9.23 8.26
CA GLY A 66 15.20 -9.57 7.89
C GLY A 66 14.80 -9.11 6.48
N ARG A 67 15.73 -8.53 5.70
CA ARG A 67 15.45 -8.06 4.34
C ARG A 67 15.48 -9.22 3.35
N ILE A 68 14.51 -9.23 2.43
CA ILE A 68 14.45 -10.23 1.33
C ILE A 68 15.62 -10.02 0.34
N THR A 69 16.00 -8.76 0.09
CA THR A 69 17.12 -8.41 -0.80
C THR A 69 18.00 -7.33 -0.15
N HIS A 70 19.11 -6.98 -0.80
CA HIS A 70 20.11 -6.02 -0.30
C HIS A 70 19.61 -4.57 -0.11
N GLY A 71 18.38 -4.26 -0.55
CA GLY A 71 17.78 -2.92 -0.49
C GLY A 71 17.56 -2.42 0.93
#